data_AF-A0A0S7ZST9-F1
#
_entry.id   AF-A0A0S7ZST9-F1
#
_cell.length_a   1.000
_cell.length_b   1.000
_cell.length_c   1.000
_cell.angle_alpha   90.00
_cell.angle_beta   90.00
_cell.angle_gamma   90.00
#
_symmetry.space_group_name_H-M   'P 1'
#
loop_
_entity.id
_entity.type
_entity.pdbx_description
1 polymer ?
#
loop_
_entity_poly.entity_id
_entity_poly.type
_entity_poly.pdbx_seq_one_letter_code
_entity_poly.pdbx_strand_id
1 'polypeptide(L)' 'MQHITASTKINEILKEYPELTDYLMELGLCRADAGPDSILSWELSRAAADKGLDITSLLTELNSKI' A
#
# COMPACT_ATOMS: atom_id res chain seq x y z
N MET A 1 -6.70 14.89 9.02
CA MET A 1 -5.77 13.92 8.40
C MET A 1 -6.54 12.62 8.24
N GLN A 2 -6.64 12.09 7.03
CA GLN A 2 -7.25 10.77 6.82
C GLN A 2 -6.23 9.70 7.25
N HIS A 3 -6.72 8.59 7.79
CA HIS A 3 -5.90 7.43 8.15
C HIS A 3 -5.92 6.45 7.00
N ILE A 4 -4.78 5.81 6.71
CA ILE A 4 -4.73 4.69 5.76
C ILE A 4 -5.49 3.51 6.38
N THR A 5 -6.38 2.90 5.59
CA THR A 5 -7.19 1.75 6.01
C THR A 5 -6.97 0.55 5.10
N ALA A 6 -7.45 -0.61 5.52
CA ALA A 6 -7.32 -1.87 4.77
C ALA A 6 -7.94 -1.82 3.36
N SER A 7 -8.96 -0.96 3.15
CA SER A 7 -9.64 -0.77 1.87
C SER A 7 -9.06 0.38 1.04
N THR A 8 -8.12 1.15 1.57
CA THR A 8 -7.46 2.22 0.81
C THR A 8 -6.64 1.58 -0.31
N LYS A 9 -6.73 2.13 -1.53
CA LYS A 9 -5.98 1.61 -2.66
C LYS A 9 -4.53 2.06 -2.63
N ILE A 10 -3.63 1.24 -3.16
CA ILE A 10 -2.20 1.57 -3.17
C ILE A 10 -1.91 2.85 -3.95
N ASN A 11 -2.57 3.07 -5.09
CA ASN A 11 -2.42 4.31 -5.85
C ASN A 11 -2.93 5.56 -5.11
N GLU A 12 -3.95 5.42 -4.27
CA GLU A 12 -4.46 6.50 -3.41
C GLU A 12 -3.43 6.82 -2.33
N ILE A 13 -2.86 5.79 -1.68
CA ILE A 13 -1.79 5.96 -0.68
C ILE A 13 -0.59 6.68 -1.29
N LEU A 14 -0.12 6.26 -2.46
CA LEU A 14 1.04 6.88 -3.14
C LEU A 14 0.76 8.33 -3.58
N LYS A 15 -0.49 8.65 -3.92
CA LYS A 15 -0.89 10.00 -4.32
C LYS A 15 -1.00 10.94 -3.12
N GLU A 16 -1.52 10.44 -2.01
CA GLU A 16 -1.76 11.23 -0.78
C GLU A 16 -0.51 11.33 0.11
N TYR A 17 0.31 10.28 0.12
CA TYR A 17 1.50 10.13 0.97
C TYR A 17 2.71 9.68 0.13
N PRO A 18 3.24 10.55 -0.77
CA PRO A 18 4.36 10.21 -1.64
C PRO A 18 5.62 9.76 -0.88
N GLU A 19 5.80 10.19 0.38
CA GLU A 19 6.85 9.76 1.30
C GLU A 19 6.83 8.25 1.62
N LEU A 20 5.70 7.57 1.41
CA LEU A 20 5.58 6.11 1.62
C LEU A 20 6.02 5.29 0.41
N THR A 21 6.36 5.93 -0.72
CA THR A 21 6.69 5.25 -1.98
C THR A 21 7.82 4.23 -1.83
N ASP A 22 8.95 4.65 -1.25
CA ASP A 22 10.12 3.78 -1.09
C ASP A 22 9.79 2.58 -0.20
N TYR A 23 9.07 2.81 0.89
CA TYR A 23 8.65 1.75 1.82
C TYR A 23 7.67 0.76 1.15
N LEU A 24 6.67 1.23 0.41
CA LEU A 24 5.76 0.35 -0.34
C LEU A 24 6.48 -0.40 -1.47
N MET A 25 7.54 0.18 -2.05
CA MET A 25 8.38 -0.48 -3.04
C MET A 25 9.23 -1.60 -2.41
N GLU A 26 9.81 -1.37 -1.23
CA GLU A 26 10.55 -2.37 -0.46
C GLU A 26 9.67 -3.57 -0.08
N LEU A 27 8.40 -3.33 0.28
CA LEU A 27 7.41 -4.38 0.54
C LEU A 27 6.91 -5.10 -0.74
N GLY A 28 7.33 -4.63 -1.93
CA GLY A 28 6.86 -5.16 -3.20
C GLY A 28 5.39 -4.85 -3.51
N LEU A 29 4.82 -3.86 -2.83
CA LEU A 29 3.46 -3.34 -3.00
C LEU A 29 3.39 -2.22 -4.05
N CYS A 30 4.53 -1.63 -4.40
CA CYS A 30 4.66 -0.70 -5.51
C CYS A 30 5.58 -1.30 -6.57
N ARG A 31 5.02 -1.96 -7.59
CA ARG A 31 5.76 -2.48 -8.74
C ARG A 31 5.43 -1.69 -10.01
N ALA A 32 6.40 -1.62 -10.91
CA ALA A 32 6.29 -0.94 -12.21
C ALA A 32 5.57 -1.79 -13.28
N ASP A 33 4.78 -2.78 -12.87
CA ASP A 33 3.90 -3.53 -13.75
C ASP A 33 2.69 -2.68 -14.12
N ALA A 34 2.82 -1.98 -15.24
CA ALA A 34 1.72 -1.25 -15.87
C ALA A 34 0.82 -2.25 -16.63
N GLY A 35 -0.33 -2.56 -16.06
CA GLY A 35 -1.34 -3.41 -16.68
C GLY A 35 -2.68 -3.34 -15.94
N PRO A 36 -3.77 -3.85 -16.55
CA PRO A 36 -5.10 -3.88 -15.92
C PRO A 36 -5.14 -4.66 -14.60
N ASP A 37 -4.17 -5.54 -14.36
CA ASP A 37 -4.01 -6.30 -13.11
C ASP A 37 -2.96 -5.72 -12.16
N SER A 38 -2.52 -4.47 -12.37
CA SER A 38 -1.50 -3.83 -11.54
C SER A 38 -1.91 -3.79 -10.07
N ILE A 39 -0.98 -4.18 -9.18
CA ILE A 39 -1.15 -4.14 -7.73
C ILE A 39 -1.49 -2.74 -7.22
N LEU A 40 -1.12 -1.69 -7.97
CA LEU A 40 -1.42 -0.29 -7.64
C LEU A 40 -2.92 0.00 -7.58
N SER A 41 -3.75 -0.77 -8.29
CA SER A 41 -5.20 -0.64 -8.28
C SER A 41 -5.88 -1.41 -7.14
N TRP A 42 -5.14 -2.25 -6.43
CA TRP A 42 -5.66 -3.11 -5.37
C TRP A 42 -5.81 -2.36 -4.06
N GLU A 43 -6.76 -2.82 -3.26
CA GLU A 43 -6.83 -2.47 -1.84
C GLU A 43 -5.60 -3.01 -1.10
N LEU A 44 -5.14 -2.26 -0.10
CA LEU A 44 -3.99 -2.62 0.70
C LEU A 44 -4.13 -4.02 1.33
N SER A 45 -5.31 -4.38 1.80
CA SER A 45 -5.59 -5.71 2.37
C SER A 45 -5.34 -6.85 1.40
N ARG A 46 -5.80 -6.71 0.15
CA ARG A 46 -5.59 -7.71 -0.90
C ARG A 46 -4.11 -7.83 -1.24
N ALA A 47 -3.43 -6.69 -1.39
CA ALA A 47 -2.02 -6.66 -1.72
C ALA A 47 -1.15 -7.23 -0.58
N ALA A 48 -1.50 -6.94 0.68
CA ALA A 48 -0.87 -7.54 1.85
C ALA A 48 -1.06 -9.06 1.88
N ALA A 49 -2.28 -9.56 1.62
CA ALA A 49 -2.56 -10.99 1.56
C ALA A 49 -1.75 -11.70 0.45
N ASP A 50 -1.64 -11.09 -0.73
CA ASP A 50 -0.81 -11.61 -1.84
C ASP A 50 0.67 -11.72 -1.48
N LYS A 51 1.17 -10.79 -0.67
CA LYS A 51 2.56 -10.77 -0.19
C LYS A 51 2.79 -11.53 1.12
N GLY A 52 1.74 -12.10 1.72
CA GLY A 52 1.83 -12.76 3.03
C GLY A 52 2.16 -11.80 4.17
N LEU A 53 1.80 -10.53 4.04
CA LEU A 53 2.00 -9.49 5.06
C LEU A 53 0.81 -9.45 6.02
N ASP A 54 1.10 -9.21 7.31
CA ASP A 54 0.06 -8.96 8.31
C ASP A 54 -0.52 -7.55 8.13
N ILE A 55 -1.81 -7.48 7.77
CA ILE A 55 -2.46 -6.21 7.46
C ILE A 55 -2.53 -5.27 8.68
N THR A 56 -2.64 -5.80 9.90
CA THR A 56 -2.71 -4.98 11.11
C THR A 56 -1.37 -4.30 11.40
N SER A 57 -0.27 -5.04 11.31
CA SER A 57 1.08 -4.53 11.47
C SER A 57 1.42 -3.52 10.37
N LEU A 58 1.07 -3.83 9.12
CA LEU A 58 1.29 -2.94 7.99
C LEU A 58 0.54 -1.61 8.15
N LEU A 59 -0.73 -1.64 8.56
CA LEU A 59 -1.49 -0.42 8.83
C LEU A 59 -0.87 0.40 9.96
N THR A 60 -0.40 -0.26 11.02
CA THR A 60 0.27 0.42 12.14
C THR A 60 1.54 1.12 11.67
N GLU A 61 2.37 0.43 10.88
CA GLU A 61 3.61 1.00 10.35
C GLU A 61 3.36 2.15 9.37
N LEU A 62 2.45 1.99 8.41
CA LEU A 62 2.13 3.04 7.44
C LEU A 62 1.60 4.29 8.12
N ASN A 63 0.66 4.13 9.06
CA ASN A 63 0.08 5.28 9.78
C ASN A 63 1.03 5.91 10.80
N SER A 64 2.13 5.24 11.17
CA SER A 64 3.17 5.83 12.04
C SER A 64 4.15 6.74 11.28
N LYS A 65 4.15 6.67 9.95
CA LYS A 65 5.07 7.40 9.06
C LYS A 65 4.45 8.67 8.45
N ILE A 66 3.18 8.96 8.75
CA ILE A 66 2.39 10.11 8.25
C ILE A 66 2.04 11.10 9.35
#